data_AF-A0A7W0WV52-F1
#
_entry.id   AF-A0A7W0WV52-F1
#
_cell.length_a   1.000
_cell.length_b   1.000
_cell.length_c   1.000
_cell.angle_alpha   90.00
_cell.angle_beta   90.00
_cell.angle_gamma   90.00
#
_symmetry.space_group_name_H-M   'P 1'
#
loop_
_entity.id
_entity.type
_entity.pdbx_description
1 polymer ?
#
loop_
_entity_poly.entity_id
_entity_poly.type
_entity_poly.pdbx_seq_one_letter_code
_entity_poly.pdbx_strand_id
1 'polypeptide(L)'
;MRTALIALVLAACGGSSKSSTMAKAGPTCGDVANSMVAMMAEGKESTKAFVDAKEGFVTIIRTRCTDDVWTAEAKQCLATMKSRDDAERCGTLLTEQQQANLVRDQKAKFGAGPPNPDAPPPEAPKAMKSRKAGDPCDGGE
;
A
#
# COMPACT_ATOMS: atom_id res chain seq x y z
N MET A 1 49.29 -33.11 -14.64
CA MET A 1 48.29 -34.18 -14.82
C MET A 1 46.93 -33.54 -15.03
N ARG A 2 46.30 -33.87 -16.16
CA ARG A 2 44.86 -33.83 -16.49
C ARG A 2 44.12 -32.48 -16.56
N THR A 3 44.20 -31.93 -17.77
CA THR A 3 43.18 -31.18 -18.53
C THR A 3 41.78 -31.79 -18.42
N ALA A 4 40.74 -30.94 -18.30
CA ALA A 4 39.36 -31.28 -18.72
C ALA A 4 38.56 -30.01 -19.06
N LEU A 5 38.64 -29.62 -20.34
CA LEU A 5 37.63 -28.86 -21.08
C LEU A 5 36.44 -29.78 -21.36
N ILE A 6 35.19 -29.37 -21.11
CA ILE A 6 33.92 -29.91 -21.67
C ILE A 6 32.81 -28.91 -21.27
N ALA A 7 31.81 -28.55 -22.06
CA ALA A 7 31.58 -28.47 -23.49
C ALA A 7 30.31 -27.62 -23.61
N LEU A 8 30.33 -26.63 -24.49
CA LEU A 8 29.19 -25.84 -24.91
C LEU A 8 28.18 -26.78 -25.60
N VAL A 9 26.98 -26.97 -25.04
CA VAL A 9 25.88 -27.65 -25.76
C VAL A 9 24.95 -26.59 -26.32
N LEU A 10 24.98 -26.49 -27.64
CA LEU A 10 24.11 -25.64 -28.45
C LEU A 10 22.65 -26.10 -28.41
N ALA A 11 21.79 -25.10 -28.23
CA ALA A 11 20.52 -24.87 -28.89
C ALA A 11 19.91 -26.00 -29.74
N ALA A 12 18.83 -26.61 -29.22
CA ALA A 12 17.76 -27.17 -30.04
C ALA A 12 16.46 -27.22 -29.21
N CYS A 13 15.75 -26.09 -29.11
CA CYS A 13 14.35 -26.09 -28.72
C CYS A 13 13.54 -25.47 -29.85
N GLY A 14 13.33 -26.26 -30.91
CA GLY A 14 12.27 -26.06 -31.88
C GLY A 14 10.93 -26.44 -31.25
N GLY A 15 10.46 -25.62 -30.31
CA GLY A 15 9.15 -25.75 -29.70
C GLY A 15 8.19 -24.77 -30.34
N SER A 16 7.23 -25.28 -31.11
CA SER A 16 6.13 -24.52 -31.70
C SER A 16 5.58 -23.50 -30.70
N SER A 17 5.71 -22.22 -31.01
CA SER A 17 5.02 -21.15 -30.31
C SER A 17 3.53 -21.26 -30.65
N LYS A 18 2.82 -22.18 -29.99
CA LYS A 18 1.39 -22.05 -29.77
C LYS A 18 1.23 -20.66 -29.16
N SER A 19 0.56 -19.76 -29.86
CA SER A 19 0.02 -18.53 -29.29
C SER A 19 -0.67 -18.92 -27.99
N SER A 20 0.01 -18.72 -26.87
CA SER A 20 -0.63 -18.61 -25.58
C SER A 20 -1.55 -17.42 -25.74
N THR A 21 -2.84 -17.69 -25.91
CA THR A 21 -3.91 -16.74 -25.63
C THR A 21 -3.51 -16.09 -24.31
N MET A 22 -3.00 -14.85 -24.37
CA MET A 22 -2.57 -14.14 -23.18
C MET A 22 -3.79 -14.10 -22.28
N ALA A 23 -3.77 -14.89 -21.19
CA ALA A 23 -4.78 -14.77 -20.16
C ALA A 23 -4.81 -13.28 -19.80
N LYS A 24 -6.00 -12.67 -19.86
CA LYS A 24 -6.16 -11.24 -19.56
C LYS A 24 -5.44 -10.98 -18.24
N ALA A 25 -4.34 -10.23 -18.31
CA ALA A 25 -3.61 -9.86 -17.12
C ALA A 25 -4.59 -9.11 -16.22
N GLY A 26 -4.68 -9.50 -14.95
CA GLY A 26 -5.53 -8.81 -13.99
C GLY A 26 -5.08 -7.36 -13.80
N PRO A 27 -5.86 -6.56 -13.06
CA PRO A 27 -5.56 -5.15 -12.85
C PRO A 27 -4.19 -4.93 -12.24
N THR A 28 -3.51 -3.90 -12.73
CA THR A 28 -2.25 -3.40 -12.19
C THR A 28 -2.52 -2.55 -10.95
N CYS A 29 -1.49 -2.27 -10.16
CA CYS A 29 -1.60 -1.31 -9.06
C CYS A 29 -1.94 0.11 -9.54
N GLY A 30 -1.63 0.44 -10.80
CA GLY A 30 -2.04 1.70 -11.43
C GLY A 30 -3.55 1.74 -11.65
N ASP A 31 -4.15 0.65 -12.13
CA ASP A 31 -5.59 0.55 -12.35
C ASP A 31 -6.37 0.68 -11.03
N VAL A 32 -5.89 0.01 -9.97
CA VAL A 32 -6.46 0.12 -8.62
C VAL A 32 -6.40 1.56 -8.11
N ALA A 33 -5.23 2.21 -8.20
CA ALA A 33 -5.04 3.58 -7.76
C ALA A 33 -5.96 4.56 -8.52
N ASN A 34 -6.08 4.39 -9.85
CA ASN A 34 -6.94 5.22 -10.68
C ASN A 34 -8.43 5.04 -10.34
N SER A 35 -8.88 3.80 -10.12
CA SER A 35 -10.27 3.51 -9.73
C SER A 35 -10.61 4.13 -8.37
N MET A 36 -9.71 4.01 -7.38
CA MET A 36 -9.86 4.63 -6.06
C MET A 36 -10.04 6.15 -6.13
N VAL A 37 -9.22 6.83 -6.93
CA VAL A 37 -9.29 8.29 -7.01
C VAL A 37 -10.40 8.80 -7.90
N ALA A 38 -10.88 8.01 -8.86
CA ALA A 38 -12.03 8.37 -9.69
C ALA A 38 -13.28 8.60 -8.82
N MET A 39 -13.53 7.74 -7.84
CA MET A 39 -14.64 7.91 -6.90
C MET A 39 -14.52 9.18 -6.05
N MET A 40 -13.30 9.61 -5.72
CA MET A 40 -13.07 10.85 -4.97
C MET A 40 -13.31 12.11 -5.80
N ALA A 41 -13.26 12.00 -7.14
CA ALA A 41 -13.43 13.11 -8.07
C ALA A 41 -14.89 13.35 -8.46
N GLU A 42 -15.79 12.41 -8.19
CA GLU A 42 -17.20 12.58 -8.51
C GLU A 42 -17.79 13.81 -7.79
N GLY A 43 -18.30 14.74 -8.58
CA GLY A 43 -18.94 15.96 -8.08
C GLY A 43 -18.00 17.02 -7.49
N LYS A 44 -16.67 16.91 -7.68
CA LYS A 44 -15.71 17.93 -7.23
C LYS A 44 -15.14 18.74 -8.37
N GLU A 45 -15.07 20.06 -8.17
CA GLU A 45 -14.33 20.94 -9.08
C GLU A 45 -12.83 20.65 -9.01
N SER A 46 -12.19 20.66 -10.18
CA SER A 46 -10.75 20.40 -10.33
C SER A 46 -9.93 21.61 -9.88
N THR A 47 -9.89 21.85 -8.57
CA THR A 47 -8.95 22.81 -7.97
C THR A 47 -7.53 22.24 -7.97
N LYS A 48 -6.51 23.11 -7.97
CA LYS A 48 -5.11 22.66 -7.86
C LYS A 48 -4.89 21.77 -6.62
N ALA A 49 -5.43 22.17 -5.46
CA ALA A 49 -5.32 21.40 -4.24
C ALA A 49 -5.96 20.01 -4.36
N PHE A 50 -7.09 19.90 -5.07
CA PHE A 50 -7.71 18.62 -5.36
C PHE A 50 -6.85 17.75 -6.28
N VAL A 51 -6.26 18.33 -7.33
CA VAL A 51 -5.35 17.61 -8.24
C VAL A 51 -4.12 17.09 -7.49
N ASP A 52 -3.47 17.94 -6.70
CA ASP A 52 -2.29 17.57 -5.90
C ASP A 52 -2.65 16.44 -4.89
N ALA A 53 -3.82 16.53 -4.25
CA ALA A 53 -4.31 15.49 -3.34
C ALA A 53 -4.55 14.16 -4.08
N LYS A 54 -5.19 14.22 -5.26
CA LYS A 54 -5.46 13.05 -6.11
C LYS A 54 -4.16 12.33 -6.48
N GLU A 55 -3.15 13.06 -6.93
CA GLU A 55 -1.83 12.51 -7.27
C GLU A 55 -1.13 11.90 -6.05
N GLY A 56 -1.26 12.53 -4.88
CA GLY A 56 -0.78 11.99 -3.61
C GLY A 56 -1.43 10.65 -3.27
N PHE A 57 -2.75 10.53 -3.42
CA PHE A 57 -3.47 9.28 -3.20
C PHE A 57 -3.04 8.20 -4.19
N VAL A 58 -2.97 8.53 -5.50
CA VAL A 58 -2.51 7.58 -6.52
C VAL A 58 -1.13 7.02 -6.16
N THR A 59 -0.22 7.89 -5.73
CA THR A 59 1.15 7.51 -5.35
C THR A 59 1.17 6.56 -4.17
N ILE A 60 0.43 6.87 -3.10
CA ILE A 60 0.35 6.03 -1.89
C ILE A 60 -0.23 4.65 -2.23
N ILE A 61 -1.35 4.61 -2.96
CA ILE A 61 -2.03 3.35 -3.30
C ILE A 61 -1.13 2.49 -4.17
N ARG A 62 -0.49 3.07 -5.21
CA ARG A 62 0.42 2.33 -6.09
C ARG A 62 1.60 1.74 -5.32
N THR A 63 2.18 2.54 -4.41
CA THR A 63 3.32 2.13 -3.57
C THR A 63 2.92 0.96 -2.68
N ARG A 64 1.82 1.10 -1.91
CA ARG A 64 1.37 0.03 -0.99
C ARG A 64 0.92 -1.23 -1.70
N CYS A 65 0.21 -1.09 -2.82
CA CYS A 65 -0.18 -2.23 -3.63
C CYS A 65 1.03 -3.03 -4.14
N THR A 66 2.13 -2.34 -4.48
CA THR A 66 3.37 -2.97 -4.97
C THR A 66 4.19 -3.54 -3.83
N ASP A 67 4.49 -2.74 -2.81
CA ASP A 67 5.35 -3.10 -1.67
C ASP A 67 4.74 -4.20 -0.81
N ASP A 68 3.43 -4.09 -0.54
CA ASP A 68 2.73 -5.06 0.29
C ASP A 68 2.17 -6.23 -0.54
N VAL A 69 2.47 -6.28 -1.85
CA VAL A 69 2.13 -7.37 -2.78
C VAL A 69 0.65 -7.78 -2.71
N TRP A 70 -0.26 -6.83 -2.98
CA TRP A 70 -1.68 -7.10 -2.93
C TRP A 70 -2.08 -8.25 -3.88
N THR A 71 -2.99 -9.11 -3.40
CA THR A 71 -3.43 -10.28 -4.16
C THR A 71 -4.14 -9.87 -5.45
N ALA A 72 -4.17 -10.77 -6.44
CA ALA A 72 -4.90 -10.53 -7.68
C ALA A 72 -6.39 -10.26 -7.44
N GLU A 73 -6.99 -10.97 -6.47
CA GLU A 73 -8.39 -10.80 -6.06
C GLU A 73 -8.64 -9.41 -5.45
N ALA A 74 -7.80 -8.98 -4.51
CA ALA A 74 -7.90 -7.66 -3.91
C ALA A 74 -7.78 -6.56 -4.99
N LYS A 75 -6.79 -6.67 -5.88
CA LYS A 75 -6.63 -5.73 -7.00
C LYS A 75 -7.84 -5.73 -7.93
N GLN A 76 -8.40 -6.89 -8.25
CA GLN A 76 -9.60 -6.98 -9.08
C GLN A 76 -10.81 -6.31 -8.44
N CYS A 77 -11.05 -6.57 -7.16
CA CYS A 77 -12.15 -5.96 -6.41
C CYS A 77 -11.99 -4.43 -6.38
N LEU A 78 -10.83 -3.95 -5.93
CA LEU A 78 -10.55 -2.52 -5.77
C LEU A 78 -10.47 -1.74 -7.09
N ALA A 79 -10.16 -2.40 -8.21
CA ALA A 79 -10.18 -1.77 -9.53
C ALA A 79 -11.57 -1.68 -10.16
N THR A 80 -12.59 -2.32 -9.56
CA THR A 80 -13.97 -2.35 -10.10
C THR A 80 -15.02 -1.73 -9.20
N MET A 81 -14.60 -1.27 -8.02
CA MET A 81 -15.47 -0.61 -7.05
C MET A 81 -16.02 0.71 -7.59
N LYS A 82 -17.25 1.03 -7.19
CA LYS A 82 -17.98 2.23 -7.62
C LYS A 82 -18.54 3.04 -6.46
N SER A 83 -18.38 2.54 -5.24
CA SER A 83 -18.95 3.12 -4.04
C SER A 83 -18.01 2.95 -2.86
N ARG A 84 -18.31 3.68 -1.78
CA ARG A 84 -17.62 3.49 -0.50
C ARG A 84 -17.88 2.10 0.08
N ASP A 85 -19.10 1.59 -0.04
CA ASP A 85 -19.45 0.24 0.44
C ASP A 85 -18.65 -0.85 -0.30
N ASP A 86 -18.41 -0.67 -1.61
CA ASP A 86 -17.51 -1.54 -2.36
C ASP A 86 -16.08 -1.46 -1.82
N ALA A 87 -15.58 -0.27 -1.51
CA ALA A 87 -14.24 -0.09 -0.96
C ALA A 87 -14.08 -0.77 0.40
N GLU A 88 -15.09 -0.68 1.28
CA GLU A 88 -15.09 -1.36 2.59
C GLU A 88 -15.08 -2.89 2.41
N ARG A 89 -15.95 -3.43 1.53
CA ARG A 89 -15.97 -4.87 1.21
C ARG A 89 -14.65 -5.34 0.61
N CYS A 90 -14.14 -4.66 -0.42
CA CYS A 90 -12.88 -5.02 -1.06
C CYS A 90 -11.68 -4.84 -0.12
N GLY A 91 -11.74 -3.89 0.82
CA GLY A 91 -10.73 -3.68 1.84
C GLY A 91 -10.50 -4.90 2.72
N THR A 92 -11.54 -5.71 2.96
CA THR A 92 -11.42 -6.98 3.72
C THR A 92 -10.54 -8.04 3.04
N LEU A 93 -10.28 -7.90 1.73
CA LEU A 93 -9.35 -8.77 1.00
C LEU A 93 -7.88 -8.40 1.24
N LEU A 94 -7.63 -7.26 1.90
CA LEU A 94 -6.32 -6.86 2.37
C LEU A 94 -6.10 -7.37 3.81
N THR A 95 -4.88 -7.78 4.11
CA THR A 95 -4.46 -8.08 5.48
C THR A 95 -4.57 -6.83 6.36
N GLU A 96 -4.72 -7.03 7.67
CA GLU A 96 -4.75 -5.93 8.63
C GLU A 96 -3.51 -5.04 8.53
N GLN A 97 -2.33 -5.65 8.29
CA GLN A 97 -1.08 -4.92 8.12
C GLN A 97 -1.06 -4.05 6.86
N GLN A 98 -1.60 -4.54 5.74
CA GLN A 98 -1.74 -3.77 4.49
C GLN A 98 -2.66 -2.56 4.69
N GLN A 99 -3.81 -2.76 5.34
CA GLN A 99 -4.75 -1.68 5.66
C GLN A 99 -4.09 -0.65 6.59
N ALA A 100 -3.40 -1.10 7.64
CA ALA A 100 -2.70 -0.23 8.58
C ALA A 100 -1.59 0.58 7.90
N ASN A 101 -0.81 -0.04 7.00
CA ASN A 101 0.22 0.66 6.24
C ASN A 101 -0.38 1.74 5.33
N LEU A 102 -1.49 1.43 4.65
CA LEU A 102 -2.21 2.38 3.80
C LEU A 102 -2.73 3.57 4.60
N VAL A 103 -3.40 3.33 5.74
CA VAL A 103 -3.94 4.37 6.62
C VAL A 103 -2.82 5.23 7.20
N ARG A 104 -1.71 4.63 7.64
CA ARG A 104 -0.54 5.36 8.16
C ARG A 104 0.00 6.34 7.12
N ASP A 105 0.19 5.88 5.88
CA ASP A 105 0.78 6.71 4.83
C ASP A 105 -0.19 7.82 4.38
N GLN A 106 -1.51 7.54 4.34
CA GLN A 106 -2.52 8.57 4.13
C GLN A 106 -2.50 9.62 5.24
N LYS A 107 -2.43 9.22 6.51
CA LYS A 107 -2.32 10.13 7.66
C LYS A 107 -1.03 10.93 7.62
N ALA A 108 0.09 10.32 7.25
CA ALA A 108 1.37 11.02 7.12
C ALA A 108 1.33 12.09 6.01
N LYS A 109 0.62 11.83 4.92
CA LYS A 109 0.52 12.75 3.78
C LYS A 109 -0.52 13.86 3.98
N PHE A 110 -1.65 13.54 4.60
CA PHE A 110 -2.85 14.40 4.63
C PHE A 110 -3.38 14.71 6.04
N GLY A 111 -2.90 14.03 7.09
CA GLY A 111 -3.40 14.15 8.46
C GLY A 111 -3.00 15.43 9.18
N ALA A 112 -2.01 16.16 8.66
CA ALA A 112 -1.84 17.57 8.97
C ALA A 112 -2.77 18.35 8.03
N GLY A 113 -4.02 18.56 8.43
CA GLY A 113 -4.86 19.56 7.77
C GLY A 113 -4.15 20.92 7.73
N PRO A 114 -4.65 21.91 6.98
CA PRO A 114 -4.16 23.28 7.14
C PRO A 114 -4.16 23.62 8.63
N PRO A 115 -3.10 24.26 9.16
CA PRO A 115 -3.04 24.62 10.57
C PRO A 115 -4.33 25.37 10.90
N ASN A 116 -5.18 24.76 11.72
CA ASN A 116 -6.35 25.44 12.21
C ASN A 116 -5.81 26.55 13.13
N PRO A 117 -5.96 27.84 12.77
CA PRO A 117 -5.43 28.92 13.58
C PRO A 117 -6.09 28.96 14.98
N ASP A 118 -7.24 28.32 15.11
CA ASP A 118 -8.01 28.20 16.35
C ASP A 118 -7.81 26.83 17.06
N ALA A 119 -6.98 25.93 16.52
CA ALA A 119 -6.63 24.72 17.25
C ALA A 119 -5.76 25.09 18.44
N PRO A 120 -6.12 24.68 19.67
CA PRO A 120 -5.22 24.83 20.80
C PRO A 120 -3.89 24.13 20.47
N PRO A 121 -2.74 24.72 20.85
CA PRO A 121 -1.44 24.14 20.57
C PRO A 121 -1.42 22.68 21.05
N PRO A 122 -0.81 21.76 20.28
CA PRO A 122 -0.75 20.36 20.68
C PRO A 122 -0.20 20.28 22.09
N GLU A 123 -1.01 19.75 23.02
CA GLU A 123 -0.60 19.58 24.41
C GLU A 123 0.72 18.80 24.39
N ALA A 124 1.78 19.42 24.92
CA ALA A 124 3.09 18.81 24.98
C ALA A 124 2.95 17.41 25.58
N PRO A 125 3.63 16.39 25.03
CA PRO A 125 3.57 15.04 25.56
C PRO A 125 3.87 15.12 27.05
N LYS A 126 2.88 14.79 27.89
CA LYS A 126 3.08 14.73 29.34
C LYS A 126 4.22 13.75 29.54
N ALA A 127 5.37 14.28 29.95
CA ALA A 127 6.56 13.51 30.22
C ALA A 127 6.14 12.31 31.07
N MET A 128 6.22 11.11 30.48
CA MET A 128 6.11 9.87 31.22
C MET A 128 7.22 9.95 32.26
N LYS A 129 6.83 10.31 33.49
CA LYS A 129 7.69 10.21 34.65
C LYS A 129 8.17 8.77 34.67
N SER A 130 9.46 8.61 34.42
CA SER A 130 10.23 7.40 34.64
C SER A 130 9.77 6.79 35.96
N ARG A 131 9.00 5.69 35.90
CA ARG A 131 8.90 4.79 37.05
C ARG A 131 10.16 3.95 37.03
N LYS A 132 11.16 4.55 37.68
CA LYS A 132 12.34 3.99 38.33
C LYS A 132 12.34 2.45 38.36
N ALA A 133 13.32 1.88 37.68
CA ALA A 133 13.86 0.58 38.02
C ALA A 133 14.49 0.65 39.42
N GLY A 134 14.19 -0.34 40.26
CA GLY A 134 14.72 -0.55 41.60
C GLY A 134 13.71 -1.40 42.36
N ASP A 135 14.01 -2.57 42.91
CA ASP A 135 15.27 -3.29 43.07
C ASP A 135 14.89 -4.78 43.30
N PRO A 136 15.72 -5.77 42.90
CA PRO A 136 15.56 -7.15 43.30
C PRO A 136 16.11 -7.37 44.73
N CYS A 137 15.56 -8.38 45.44
CA CYS A 137 15.97 -8.93 46.75
C CYS A 137 15.14 -8.46 47.97
N ASP A 138 14.27 -9.37 48.48
CA ASP A 138 14.10 -9.77 49.89
C ASP A 138 12.94 -10.82 49.93
N GLY A 139 13.01 -12.07 50.39
CA GLY A 139 14.02 -12.77 51.17
C GLY A 139 13.53 -13.13 52.59
N GLY A 140 12.70 -14.19 52.75
CA GLY A 140 12.37 -14.83 54.05
C GLY A 140 11.30 -14.11 54.88
N GLU A 141 10.42 -14.75 55.64
CA GLU A 141 10.27 -16.13 56.16
C GLU A 141 8.78 -16.54 56.16
#